data_AF-A0A955RY60-F1
#
_entry.id   AF-A0A955RY60-F1
#
_cell.length_a   1.000
_cell.length_b   1.000
_cell.length_c   1.000
_cell.angle_alpha   90.00
_cell.angle_beta   90.00
_cell.angle_gamma   90.00
#
_symmetry.space_group_name_H-M   'P 1'
#
loop_
_entity.id
_entity.type
_entity.pdbx_description
1 polymer ?
#
loop_
_entity_poly.entity_id
_entity_poly.type
_entity_poly.pdbx_seq_one_letter_code
_entity_poly.pdbx_strand_id
1 'polypeptide(L)'
;SNLIRWLGQLGLSKVSSEELNTFIQSSETWSSQGGFSIQVFDLRVFQNNSGDDTSSMIASIIEIPGKTIFIKMTGSKRAVTNQFPAFKQLNQSLNIK
;
A
#
# COMPACT_ATOMS: atom_id res chain seq x y z
N SER A 1 -12.90 -4.67 5.09
CA SER A 1 -11.72 -5.01 4.26
C SER A 1 -10.43 -4.60 5.00
N ASN A 2 -9.27 -5.12 4.59
CA ASN A 2 -7.97 -4.70 5.16
C ASN A 2 -7.73 -3.19 5.00
N LEU A 3 -8.21 -2.63 3.89
CA LEU A 3 -8.02 -1.22 3.55
C LEU A 3 -8.71 -0.26 4.52
N ILE A 4 -9.96 -0.54 4.92
CA ILE A 4 -10.68 0.25 5.94
C ILE A 4 -9.91 0.25 7.26
N ARG A 5 -9.36 -0.90 7.66
CA ARG A 5 -8.55 -1.03 8.88
C ARG A 5 -7.26 -0.22 8.78
N TRP A 6 -6.60 -0.20 7.62
CA TRP A 6 -5.39 0.60 7.41
C TRP A 6 -5.67 2.10 7.40
N LEU A 7 -6.77 2.55 6.80
CA LEU A 7 -7.22 3.94 6.88
C LEU A 7 -7.49 4.36 8.33
N GLY A 8 -8.11 3.48 9.12
CA GLY A 8 -8.31 3.71 10.56
C GLY A 8 -6.99 3.90 11.34
N GLN A 9 -5.93 3.15 10.98
CA GLN A 9 -4.60 3.32 11.59
C GLN A 9 -3.96 4.70 11.29
N LEU A 10 -4.38 5.34 10.20
CA LEU A 10 -3.90 6.67 9.79
C LEU A 10 -4.85 7.81 10.21
N GLY A 11 -5.95 7.50 10.90
CA GLY A 11 -6.99 8.50 11.22
C GLY A 11 -7.78 9.00 10.00
N LEU A 12 -7.73 8.27 8.87
CA LEU A 12 -8.38 8.61 7.61
C LEU A 12 -9.79 8.00 7.49
N SER A 13 -10.51 7.92 8.61
CA SER A 13 -11.83 7.26 8.68
C SER A 13 -12.94 7.99 7.92
N LYS A 14 -12.67 9.16 7.35
CA LYS A 14 -13.63 9.98 6.59
C LYS A 14 -13.72 9.64 5.11
N VAL A 15 -12.84 8.77 4.59
CA VAL A 15 -12.88 8.34 3.17
C VAL A 15 -14.20 7.62 2.91
N SER A 16 -14.96 8.08 1.91
CA SER A 16 -16.26 7.51 1.57
C SER A 16 -16.12 6.13 0.90
N SER A 17 -17.18 5.32 0.91
CA SER A 17 -17.17 4.02 0.22
C SER A 17 -16.95 4.14 -1.29
N GLU A 18 -17.47 5.20 -1.92
CA GLU A 18 -17.31 5.45 -3.36
C GLU A 18 -15.86 5.83 -3.71
N GLU A 19 -15.26 6.72 -2.91
CA GLU A 19 -13.87 7.11 -3.03
C GLU A 19 -12.94 5.91 -2.81
N LEU A 20 -13.27 5.07 -1.82
CA LEU A 20 -12.53 3.84 -1.55
C LEU A 20 -12.59 2.85 -2.71
N ASN A 21 -13.77 2.66 -3.30
CA ASN A 21 -13.95 1.76 -4.45
C ASN A 21 -13.18 2.27 -5.67
N THR A 22 -13.24 3.57 -5.93
CA THR A 22 -12.47 4.22 -7.01
C THR A 22 -10.97 4.01 -6.81
N PHE A 23 -10.48 4.19 -5.57
CA PHE A 23 -9.08 3.97 -5.21
C PHE A 23 -8.65 2.50 -5.35
N ILE A 24 -9.51 1.55 -5.00
CA ILE A 24 -9.23 0.12 -5.21
C ILE A 24 -9.12 -0.20 -6.70
N GLN A 25 -9.99 0.38 -7.53
CA GLN A 25 -9.97 0.14 -8.98
C GLN A 25 -8.76 0.79 -9.67
N SER A 26 -8.26 1.90 -9.14
CA SER A 26 -7.08 2.60 -9.66
C SER A 26 -5.75 2.10 -9.08
N SER A 27 -5.77 1.10 -8.20
CA SER A 27 -4.56 0.56 -7.57
C SER A 27 -3.57 0.04 -8.62
N GLU A 28 -2.29 0.37 -8.44
CA GLU A 28 -1.24 -0.15 -9.32
C GLU A 28 -1.08 -1.66 -9.15
N THR A 29 -0.76 -2.35 -10.24
CA THR A 29 -0.35 -3.75 -10.23
C THR A 29 1.10 -3.86 -10.68
N TRP A 30 1.93 -4.51 -9.88
CA TRP A 30 3.31 -4.85 -10.22
C TRP A 30 3.46 -6.37 -10.40
N SER A 31 4.62 -6.78 -10.93
CA SER A 31 5.02 -8.19 -11.03
C SER A 31 6.28 -8.43 -10.22
N SER A 32 6.32 -9.56 -9.50
CA SER A 32 7.49 -10.04 -8.77
C SER A 32 8.38 -10.92 -9.65
N GLN A 33 9.64 -11.11 -9.24
CA GLN A 33 10.57 -12.06 -9.88
C GLN A 33 10.07 -13.51 -9.80
N GLY A 34 9.27 -13.86 -8.79
CA GLY A 34 8.58 -15.15 -8.69
C GLY A 34 7.36 -15.30 -9.61
N GLY A 35 7.02 -14.28 -10.41
CA GLY A 35 5.87 -14.31 -11.33
C GLY A 35 4.51 -14.00 -10.69
N PHE A 36 4.49 -13.59 -9.42
CA PHE A 36 3.25 -13.23 -8.72
C PHE A 36 2.83 -11.79 -8.99
N SER A 37 1.52 -11.59 -9.14
CA SER A 37 0.89 -10.26 -9.23
C SER A 37 0.86 -9.58 -7.86
N ILE A 38 1.23 -8.31 -7.81
CA ILE A 38 1.29 -7.50 -6.60
C ILE A 38 0.33 -6.32 -6.76
N GLN A 39 -0.74 -6.29 -5.98
CA GLN A 39 -1.61 -5.11 -5.91
C GLN A 39 -1.07 -4.12 -4.89
N VAL A 40 -1.00 -2.84 -5.23
CA VAL A 40 -0.37 -1.80 -4.40
C VAL A 40 -1.35 -0.69 -4.05
N PHE A 41 -1.36 -0.35 -2.77
CA PHE A 41 -2.20 0.69 -2.18
C PHE A 41 -1.31 1.74 -1.52
N ASP A 42 -1.18 2.87 -2.18
CA ASP A 42 -0.50 4.04 -1.64
C ASP A 42 -1.50 4.95 -0.92
N LEU A 43 -1.50 4.93 0.42
CA LEU A 43 -2.47 5.70 1.22
C LEU A 43 -2.08 7.17 1.36
N ARG A 44 -0.91 7.58 0.87
CA ARG A 44 -0.50 9.00 0.85
C ARG A 44 -1.43 9.86 0.03
N VAL A 45 -2.15 9.27 -0.95
CA VAL A 45 -3.10 9.99 -1.81
C VAL A 45 -4.22 10.66 -1.01
N PHE A 46 -4.57 10.14 0.16
CA PHE A 46 -5.58 10.71 1.06
C PHE A 46 -4.99 11.75 2.03
N GLN A 47 -3.69 12.04 1.94
CA GLN A 47 -2.94 12.88 2.87
C GLN A 47 -2.32 14.09 2.18
N ASN A 48 -2.86 14.54 1.05
CA ASN A 48 -2.32 15.66 0.28
C ASN A 48 -2.19 16.95 1.12
N ASN A 49 -3.12 17.17 2.06
CA ASN A 49 -3.13 18.32 2.96
C ASN A 49 -2.45 18.06 4.32
N SER A 50 -1.81 16.91 4.51
CA SER A 50 -1.12 16.54 5.75
C SER A 50 0.37 16.86 5.65
N GLY A 51 0.95 17.31 6.78
CA GLY A 51 2.38 17.60 6.90
C GLY A 51 3.25 16.36 6.80
N ASP A 52 4.52 16.55 6.45
CA ASP A 52 5.52 15.52 6.17
C ASP A 52 5.76 14.52 7.32
N ASP A 53 5.55 14.95 8.56
CA ASP A 53 5.79 14.12 9.74
C ASP A 53 4.54 13.32 10.17
N THR A 54 3.42 13.48 9.45
CA THR A 54 2.19 12.71 9.66
C THR A 54 2.44 11.22 9.38
N SER A 55 1.89 10.33 10.21
CA SER A 55 1.94 8.88 9.98
C SER A 55 1.33 8.53 8.63
N SER A 56 1.99 7.66 7.87
CA SER A 56 1.56 7.25 6.53
C SER A 56 1.90 5.79 6.25
N MET A 57 1.40 5.27 5.13
CA MET A 57 1.52 3.88 4.75
C MET A 57 1.44 3.66 3.25
N ILE A 58 2.25 2.73 2.76
CA ILE A 58 2.06 2.04 1.48
C ILE A 58 1.97 0.55 1.79
N ALA A 59 1.00 -0.13 1.20
CA ALA A 59 0.77 -1.54 1.43
C ALA A 59 0.63 -2.28 0.09
N SER A 60 1.10 -3.51 0.06
CA SER A 60 1.00 -4.40 -1.09
C SER A 60 0.34 -5.71 -0.67
N ILE A 61 -0.48 -6.26 -1.56
CA ILE A 61 -1.13 -7.56 -1.42
C ILE A 61 -0.60 -8.44 -2.55
N ILE A 62 -0.03 -9.60 -2.19
CA ILE A 62 0.38 -10.63 -3.13
C ILE A 62 -0.45 -11.88 -2.88
N GLU A 63 -1.14 -12.34 -3.91
CA GLU A 63 -1.82 -13.63 -3.91
C GLU A 63 -0.88 -14.71 -4.43
N ILE A 64 -0.65 -15.74 -3.62
CA ILE A 64 0.11 -16.92 -3.99
C ILE A 64 -0.73 -18.18 -3.71
N PRO A 65 -0.39 -19.36 -4.27
CA PRO A 65 -1.14 -20.57 -4.01
C PRO A 65 -1.31 -20.86 -2.52
N GLY A 66 -2.56 -20.82 -2.04
CA GLY A 66 -2.94 -21.12 -0.66
C GLY A 66 -2.53 -20.09 0.40
N LYS A 67 -1.99 -18.92 0.03
CA LYS A 67 -1.61 -17.86 0.98
C LYS A 67 -1.79 -16.47 0.40
N THR A 68 -1.94 -15.49 1.29
CA THR A 68 -1.90 -14.06 0.95
C THR A 68 -0.78 -13.41 1.74
N ILE A 69 0.07 -12.65 1.06
CA ILE A 69 1.16 -11.90 1.69
C ILE A 69 0.81 -10.43 1.68
N PHE A 70 1.00 -9.80 2.84
CA PHE A 70 0.85 -8.36 3.02
C PHE A 70 2.22 -7.76 3.34
N ILE A 71 2.71 -6.89 2.48
CA ILE A 71 3.93 -6.11 2.74
C ILE A 71 3.49 -4.69 3.03
N LYS A 72 3.87 -4.15 4.19
CA LYS A 72 3.49 -2.80 4.62
C LYS A 72 4.74 -2.01 4.96
N MET A 73 4.83 -0.80 4.40
CA MET A 73 5.78 0.22 4.83
C MET A 73 5.02 1.33 5.54
N THR A 74 5.41 1.62 6.77
CA THR A 74 4.79 2.65 7.62
C THR A 74 5.86 3.55 8.20
N GLY A 75 5.53 4.82 8.42
CA GLY A 75 6.44 5.81 8.99
C GLY A 75 5.89 7.21 8.79
N SER A 76 6.72 8.24 8.94
CA SER A 76 6.33 9.59 8.50
C SER A 76 6.06 9.61 6.99
N LYS A 77 5.13 10.45 6.54
CA LYS A 77 4.83 10.64 5.12
C LYS A 77 6.09 10.93 4.30
N ARG A 78 7.04 11.69 4.86
CA ARG A 78 8.37 11.93 4.28
C ARG A 78 9.18 10.64 4.13
N ALA A 79 9.32 9.85 5.19
CA ALA A 79 10.09 8.61 5.15
C ALA A 79 9.48 7.59 4.17
N VAL A 80 8.16 7.41 4.23
CA VAL A 80 7.40 6.55 3.31
C VAL A 80 7.59 7.01 1.86
N THR A 81 7.62 8.32 1.62
CA THR A 81 7.87 8.88 0.28
C THR A 81 9.28 8.62 -0.21
N ASN A 82 10.28 8.90 0.61
CA ASN A 82 11.68 8.69 0.25
C ASN A 82 12.01 7.22 0.01
N GLN A 83 11.36 6.31 0.75
CA GLN A 83 11.61 4.87 0.66
C GLN A 83 10.71 4.13 -0.34
N PHE A 84 9.83 4.83 -1.06
CA PHE A 84 8.99 4.21 -2.09
C PHE A 84 9.78 3.41 -3.14
N PRO A 85 10.92 3.88 -3.67
CA PRO A 85 11.72 3.08 -4.61
C PRO A 85 12.24 1.77 -3.98
N ALA A 86 12.70 1.82 -2.73
CA ALA A 86 13.19 0.63 -2.01
C ALA A 86 12.05 -0.35 -1.70
N PHE A 87 10.87 0.16 -1.33
CA PHE A 87 9.66 -0.65 -1.13
C PHE A 87 9.24 -1.36 -2.42
N LYS A 88 9.28 -0.66 -3.56
CA LYS A 88 8.99 -1.25 -4.86
C LYS A 88 9.98 -2.37 -5.19
N GLN A 89 11.28 -2.14 -5.00
CA GLN A 89 12.30 -3.17 -5.20
C GLN A 89 12.09 -4.38 -4.29
N LEU A 90 11.76 -4.17 -3.01
CA LEU A 90 11.46 -5.26 -2.08
C LEU A 90 10.30 -6.13 -2.60
N ASN A 91 9.19 -5.52 -2.99
CA ASN A 91 8.03 -6.23 -3.53
C ASN A 91 8.40 -6.99 -4.82
N GLN A 92 9.12 -6.34 -5.74
CA GLN A 92 9.53 -6.96 -7.00
C GLN A 92 10.54 -8.10 -6.80
N SER A 93 11.37 -8.05 -5.76
CA SER A 93 12.34 -9.10 -5.43
C SER A 93 11.71 -10.36 -4.85
N LEU A 94 10.41 -10.34 -4.54
CA LEU A 94 9.73 -11.48 -3.94
C LEU A 94 9.86 -12.70 -4.86
N ASN A 95 10.46 -13.75 -4.30
CA ASN A 95 10.60 -15.04 -4.93
C ASN A 95 10.36 -16.10 -3.85
N ILE A 96 9.29 -16.85 -3.98
CA ILE A 96 8.89 -17.89 -3.01
C ILE A 96 8.98 -19.21 -3.75
N LYS A 97 9.77 -20.12 -3.19
CA LYS A 97 9.96 -21.47 -3.70
C LYS A 97 8.79 -22.37 -3.33
#